data_AF-A0A950B3Q1-F1
#
_entry.id   AF-A0A950B3Q1-F1
#
_cell.length_a   1.000
_cell.length_b   1.000
_cell.length_c   1.000
_cell.angle_alpha   90.00
_cell.angle_beta   90.00
_cell.angle_gamma   90.00
#
_symmetry.space_group_name_H-M   'P 1'
#
loop_
_entity.id
_entity.type
_entity.pdbx_description
1 polymer ?
#
loop_
_entity_poly.entity_id
_entity_poly.type
_entity_poly.pdbx_seq_one_letter_code
_entity_poly.pdbx_strand_id
1 'polypeptide(L)'
;MSRSDVIQPRLEYKQIAPEGYEALSRLEVYTRRCGLEPSLLDVVEVRASQINGCAYCLDLHTWVLNTRMGGRACNRRNEPRPRWS
;
A
#
# COMPACT_ATOMS: atom_id res chain seq x y z
N MET A 1 23.36 -5.87 -10.89
CA MET A 1 22.32 -4.84 -10.84
C MET A 1 22.73 -3.81 -9.80
N SER A 2 22.88 -2.54 -10.21
CA SER A 2 23.35 -1.45 -9.35
C SER A 2 22.31 -1.16 -8.26
N ARG A 3 22.77 -0.98 -7.02
CA ARG A 3 21.97 -0.81 -5.79
C ARG A 3 21.25 0.56 -5.70
N SER A 4 21.06 1.23 -6.84
CA SER A 4 20.68 2.66 -6.94
C SER A 4 19.21 2.89 -7.30
N ASP A 5 18.44 1.84 -7.59
CA ASP A 5 17.05 1.94 -8.06
C ASP A 5 16.01 1.87 -6.92
N VAL A 6 16.23 2.59 -5.82
CA VAL A 6 15.23 2.73 -4.75
C VAL A 6 14.35 3.94 -5.08
N ILE A 7 13.02 3.74 -5.20
CA ILE A 7 12.04 4.83 -5.34
C ILE A 7 12.16 5.73 -4.11
N GLN A 8 12.71 6.93 -4.30
CA GLN A 8 12.79 7.95 -3.25
C GLN A 8 11.49 8.76 -3.23
N PRO A 9 10.84 8.92 -2.07
CA PRO A 9 9.69 9.79 -1.96
C PRO A 9 10.12 11.24 -2.20
N ARG A 10 9.30 12.01 -2.94
CA ARG A 10 9.55 13.45 -3.14
C ARG A 10 9.39 14.26 -1.86
N LEU A 11 8.58 13.74 -0.93
CA LEU A 11 8.20 14.41 0.31
C LEU A 11 7.99 13.38 1.43
N GLU A 12 8.62 13.62 2.57
CA GLU A 12 8.42 12.83 3.79
C GLU A 12 7.20 13.37 4.57
N TYR A 13 6.01 13.16 4.04
CA TYR A 13 4.77 13.75 4.57
C TYR A 13 4.47 13.36 6.04
N LYS A 14 4.94 12.20 6.49
CA LYS A 14 4.80 11.77 7.89
C LYS A 14 5.58 12.65 8.86
N GLN A 15 6.71 13.19 8.42
CA GLN A 15 7.55 14.07 9.23
C GLN A 15 7.04 15.52 9.19
N ILE A 16 6.48 15.93 8.04
CA ILE A 16 6.04 17.31 7.81
C ILE A 16 4.66 17.57 8.43
N ALA A 17 3.76 16.59 8.43
CA ALA A 17 2.40 16.71 8.96
C ALA A 17 2.02 15.46 9.79
N PRO A 18 2.62 15.27 10.97
CA PRO A 18 2.40 14.08 11.78
C PRO A 18 0.94 13.93 12.25
N GLU A 19 0.26 15.02 12.59
CA GLU A 19 -1.15 15.00 13.01
C GLU A 19 -2.07 14.60 11.84
N GLY A 20 -1.74 15.07 10.62
CA GLY A 20 -2.46 14.69 9.40
C GLY A 20 -2.30 13.21 9.09
N TYR A 21 -1.09 12.68 9.27
CA TYR A 21 -0.83 11.24 9.14
C TYR A 21 -1.57 10.42 10.20
N GLU A 22 -1.63 10.89 11.43
CA GLU A 22 -2.38 10.23 12.51
C GLU A 22 -3.89 10.18 12.19
N ALA A 23 -4.46 11.29 11.71
CA ALA A 23 -5.87 11.34 11.32
C ALA A 23 -6.20 10.33 10.21
N LEU A 24 -5.35 10.22 9.18
CA LEU A 24 -5.47 9.22 8.13
C LEU A 24 -5.38 7.78 8.69
N SER A 25 -4.45 7.54 9.62
CA SER A 25 -4.29 6.23 10.25
C SER A 25 -5.53 5.83 11.07
N ARG A 26 -6.17 6.78 11.76
CA ARG A 26 -7.42 6.53 12.49
C ARG A 26 -8.57 6.20 11.55
N LEU A 27 -8.65 6.82 10.37
CA LEU A 27 -9.63 6.48 9.34
C LEU A 27 -9.44 5.05 8.83
N GLU A 28 -8.19 4.62 8.61
CA GLU A 28 -7.87 3.25 8.23
C GLU A 28 -8.37 2.26 9.30
N VAL A 29 -8.07 2.51 10.58
CA VAL A 29 -8.52 1.68 11.71
C VAL A 29 -10.05 1.57 11.76
N TYR A 30 -10.76 2.69 11.56
CA TYR A 30 -12.22 2.69 11.50
C TYR A 30 -12.73 1.83 10.35
N THR A 31 -12.17 1.99 9.15
CA THR A 31 -12.57 1.23 7.96
C THR A 31 -12.40 -0.27 8.16
N ARG A 32 -11.32 -0.70 8.85
CA ARG A 32 -11.12 -2.11 9.20
C ARG A 32 -12.11 -2.64 10.25
N ARG A 33 -12.82 -1.77 10.98
CA ARG A 33 -13.76 -2.12 12.06
C ARG A 33 -15.22 -1.83 11.71
N CYS A 34 -15.52 -1.29 10.53
CA CYS A 34 -16.88 -0.86 10.14
C CYS A 34 -17.87 -2.00 9.83
N GLY A 35 -17.49 -3.26 10.07
CA GLY A 35 -18.34 -4.43 9.84
C GLY A 35 -18.33 -4.97 8.41
N LEU A 36 -17.53 -4.39 7.51
CA LEU A 36 -17.29 -4.94 6.18
C LEU A 36 -16.33 -6.13 6.23
N GLU A 37 -16.52 -7.08 5.32
CA GLU A 37 -15.64 -8.23 5.19
C GLU A 37 -14.21 -7.78 4.83
N PRO A 38 -13.17 -8.30 5.49
CA PRO A 38 -11.78 -7.92 5.19
C PRO A 38 -11.38 -8.15 3.74
N SER A 39 -11.86 -9.22 3.09
CA SER A 39 -11.54 -9.53 1.69
C SER A 39 -12.11 -8.49 0.72
N LEU A 40 -13.33 -8.00 0.99
CA LEU A 40 -13.97 -6.95 0.20
C LEU A 40 -13.19 -5.65 0.29
N LEU A 41 -12.76 -5.28 1.50
CA LEU A 41 -11.94 -4.07 1.71
C LEU A 41 -10.65 -4.12 0.91
N ASP A 42 -9.97 -5.26 0.87
CA ASP A 42 -8.71 -5.40 0.15
C ASP A 42 -8.89 -5.27 -1.37
N VAL A 43 -9.95 -5.84 -1.93
CA VAL A 43 -10.27 -5.69 -3.36
C VAL A 43 -10.63 -4.24 -3.70
N VAL A 44 -11.38 -3.56 -2.82
CA VAL A 44 -11.70 -2.13 -2.98
C VAL A 44 -10.43 -1.28 -2.98
N GLU A 45 -9.49 -1.53 -2.07
CA GLU A 45 -8.21 -0.80 -1.99
C GLU A 45 -7.34 -1.02 -3.23
N VAL A 46 -7.26 -2.27 -3.73
CA VAL A 46 -6.58 -2.58 -4.99
C VAL A 46 -7.23 -1.83 -6.15
N ARG A 47 -8.56 -1.86 -6.25
CA ARG A 47 -9.29 -1.21 -7.35
C ARG A 47 -9.18 0.32 -7.31
N ALA A 48 -9.28 0.91 -6.13
CA ALA A 48 -9.07 2.35 -5.93
C ALA A 48 -7.65 2.76 -6.35
N SER A 49 -6.64 1.95 -6.02
CA SER A 49 -5.25 2.19 -6.41
C SER A 49 -5.05 2.14 -7.93
N GLN A 50 -5.72 1.22 -8.63
CA GLN A 50 -5.70 1.15 -10.09
C GLN A 50 -6.34 2.39 -10.74
N ILE A 51 -7.52 2.80 -10.25
CA ILE A 51 -8.25 3.97 -10.79
C ILE A 51 -7.42 5.24 -10.59
N ASN A 52 -6.79 5.38 -9.43
CA ASN A 52 -5.97 6.54 -9.08
C ASN A 52 -4.55 6.48 -9.68
N GLY A 53 -4.18 5.40 -10.37
CA GLY A 53 -2.84 5.23 -10.95
C GLY A 53 -1.72 5.22 -9.90
N CYS A 54 -1.99 4.81 -8.66
CA CYS A 54 -0.99 4.85 -7.59
C CYS A 54 -0.22 3.54 -7.51
N ALA A 55 0.96 3.49 -8.13
CA ALA A 55 1.80 2.29 -8.17
C ALA A 55 2.27 1.82 -6.78
N TYR A 56 2.52 2.75 -5.85
CA TYR A 56 2.87 2.41 -4.46
C TYR A 56 1.73 1.70 -3.74
N CYS A 57 0.52 2.26 -3.79
CA CYS A 57 -0.65 1.66 -3.17
C CYS A 57 -1.03 0.34 -3.84
N LEU A 58 -0.89 0.25 -5.16
CA LEU A 58 -1.16 -0.99 -5.89
C LEU A 58 -0.26 -2.14 -5.43
N ASP A 59 1.05 -1.91 -5.31
CA ASP A 59 2.01 -2.90 -4.80
C ASP A 59 1.68 -3.31 -3.35
N LEU A 60 1.39 -2.34 -2.49
CA LEU A 60 1.03 -2.57 -1.08
C LEU A 60 -0.25 -3.41 -0.94
N HIS A 61 -1.36 -2.97 -1.54
CA HIS A 61 -2.66 -3.61 -1.37
C HIS A 61 -2.73 -4.97 -2.07
N THR A 62 -1.99 -5.16 -3.18
CA THR A 62 -1.85 -6.48 -3.81
C THR A 62 -1.11 -7.46 -2.90
N TRP A 63 -0.06 -7.00 -2.20
CA TRP A 63 0.66 -7.84 -1.23
C TRP A 63 -0.23 -8.24 -0.04
N VAL A 64 -1.02 -7.30 0.49
CA VAL A 64 -1.97 -7.55 1.59
C VAL A 64 -3.04 -8.57 1.17
N LEU A 65 -3.69 -8.35 0.01
CA LEU A 65 -4.71 -9.24 -0.53
C LEU A 65 -4.17 -10.67 -0.73
N ASN A 66 -3.00 -10.81 -1.35
CA ASN A 66 -2.39 -12.11 -1.62
C ASN A 66 -2.06 -12.87 -0.33
N THR A 67 -1.55 -12.17 0.69
CA THR A 67 -1.22 -12.78 1.98
C THR A 67 -2.47 -13.34 2.67
N ARG A 68 -3.62 -12.65 2.56
CA ARG A 68 -4.89 -13.11 3.14
C ARG A 68 -5.52 -14.25 2.36
N MET A 69 -5.38 -14.29 1.04
CA MET A 69 -5.87 -15.39 0.21
C MET A 69 -4.99 -16.66 0.27
N GLY A 70 -3.99 -16.71 1.16
CA GLY A 70 -3.04 -17.83 1.24
C GLY A 70 -2.13 -17.95 0.01
N GLY A 71 -2.14 -16.94 -0.87
CA GLY A 71 -1.22 -16.85 -1.98
C GLY A 71 0.19 -16.62 -1.46
N ARG A 72 1.19 -17.28 -2.06
CA ARG A 72 2.59 -16.91 -1.84
C ARG A 72 2.78 -15.49 -2.34
N ALA A 73 2.70 -14.51 -1.45
CA ALA A 73 3.21 -13.19 -1.74
C ALA A 73 4.68 -13.38 -2.14
N CYS A 74 5.02 -13.10 -3.40
CA CYS A 74 6.41 -13.00 -3.80
C CYS A 74 7.08 -12.04 -2.83
N ASN A 75 8.01 -12.54 -2.01
CA ASN A 75 8.63 -11.82 -0.91
C ASN A 75 9.59 -10.76 -1.48
N ARG A 76 9.06 -9.71 -2.10
CA ARG A 76 9.82 -8.59 -2.67
C ARG A 76 10.41 -7.65 -1.63
N ARG A 77 10.42 -8.02 -0.33
CA ARG A 77 10.98 -7.18 0.74
C ARG A 77 12.44 -6.77 0.47
N ASN A 78 13.18 -7.55 -0.32
CA ASN A 78 14.55 -7.26 -0.74
C ASN A 78 14.76 -7.21 -2.27
N GLU A 79 13.69 -7.17 -3.08
CA GLU A 79 13.81 -7.03 -4.54
C GLU A 79 13.66 -5.56 -4.94
N PRO A 80 14.45 -5.07 -5.93
CA PRO A 80 14.29 -3.71 -6.43
C PRO A 80 12.86 -3.54 -6.96
N ARG A 81 12.13 -2.57 -6.39
CA ARG A 81 10.76 -2.28 -6.83
C ARG A 81 10.79 -1.96 -8.32
N PRO A 82 9.91 -2.56 -9.15
CA PRO A 82 9.88 -2.25 -10.57
C PRO A 82 9.73 -0.74 -10.76
N ARG A 83 10.55 -0.20 -11.67
CA ARG A 83 10.43 1.18 -12.11
C ARG A 83 9.11 1.30 -12.87
N TRP A 84 8.07 1.73 -12.18
CA TRP A 84 6.83 2.14 -12.81
C TRP A 84 7.12 3.48 -13.50
N SER A 85 7.29 3.40 -14.83
CA SER A 85 7.65 4.50 -15.73
C SER A 85 6.66 5.66 -15.69
#